data_AF-A0A928K5Y7-F1
#
_entry.id   AF-A0A928K5Y7-F1
#
_cell.length_a   1.000
_cell.length_b   1.000
_cell.length_c   1.000
_cell.angle_alpha   90.00
_cell.angle_beta   90.00
_cell.angle_gamma   90.00
#
_symmetry.space_group_name_H-M   'P 1'
#
loop_
_entity.id
_entity.type
_entity.pdbx_description
1 polymer ?
#
loop_
_entity_poly.entity_id
_entity_poly.type
_entity_poly.pdbx_seq_one_letter_code
_entity_poly.pdbx_strand_id
1 'polypeptide(L)'
;MKYHKQTVLCGADVVAKNGFDFQGKCGLITNHTGVLRDLSSTVDMLKKKCDLTTLFGPEHGVRGDVQAGENIVSYTDKRTGLPVYSLYGDDISESEKMITSLNTVIFDIQDVGARFYTYAYTMTDTMKICAKHGVKFVVLDRPNPLGGIKAEGTVLDRRFSSFVGRFPTPTRCGLTIGEFALMMNKTENIGCDLTVIPMDGWKRDMHYDDTDLVFIQPSPNIPTVDTAFVYIGTCIFEETNLSEGRGTTKPFEMIGAPWIDSKAVIERMGQQEGVVFRECSFTPTFSDYKDTFCRGIQLHITDRYAFSPFAVGIKLLDTIRKTHGEFEIEPSVTKLIGTDNIFRPDFNPDAFIEEEQQKVAEWQALSKKWYLY
;
A
#
# COMPACT_ATOMS: atom_id res chain seq x y z
N MET A 1 3.43 18.15 26.32
CA MET A 1 3.50 19.03 25.13
C MET A 1 2.31 18.70 24.26
N LYS A 2 1.53 19.69 23.79
CA LYS A 2 0.57 19.44 22.71
C LYS A 2 1.40 19.22 21.44
N TYR A 3 1.43 18.00 20.91
CA TYR A 3 2.03 17.75 19.60
C TYR A 3 1.23 18.57 18.58
N HIS A 4 1.86 19.59 18.01
CA HIS A 4 1.26 20.36 16.94
C HIS A 4 1.47 19.60 15.63
N LYS A 5 0.40 18.92 15.20
CA LYS A 5 0.29 18.34 13.85
C LYS A 5 0.57 19.42 12.80
N GLN A 6 1.33 19.06 11.79
CA GLN A 6 1.71 19.93 10.68
C GLN A 6 0.56 20.02 9.68
N THR A 7 0.30 21.22 9.18
CA THR A 7 -0.70 21.39 8.14
C THR A 7 -0.14 20.94 6.80
N VAL A 8 -0.84 20.00 6.18
CA VAL A 8 -0.52 19.46 4.86
C VAL A 8 -1.72 19.61 3.94
N LEU A 9 -1.48 20.03 2.70
CA LEU A 9 -2.46 20.02 1.63
C LEU A 9 -2.07 18.92 0.63
N CYS A 10 -2.95 17.95 0.41
CA CYS A 10 -2.74 16.92 -0.61
C CYS A 10 -2.80 17.55 -2.01
N GLY A 11 -2.37 16.81 -3.05
CA GLY A 11 -2.44 17.31 -4.43
C GLY A 11 -3.85 17.79 -4.83
N ALA A 12 -4.90 17.12 -4.34
CA ALA A 12 -6.29 17.54 -4.54
C ALA A 12 -6.62 18.90 -3.88
N ASP A 13 -6.11 19.15 -2.68
CA ASP A 13 -6.26 20.44 -1.99
C ASP A 13 -5.51 21.55 -2.74
N VAL A 14 -4.31 21.26 -3.24
CA VAL A 14 -3.50 22.20 -4.04
C VAL A 14 -4.23 22.57 -5.32
N VAL A 15 -4.82 21.60 -6.03
CA VAL A 15 -5.69 21.86 -7.20
C VAL A 15 -6.93 22.67 -6.82
N ALA A 16 -7.58 22.35 -5.70
CA ALA A 16 -8.77 23.07 -5.26
C ALA A 16 -8.47 24.56 -5.01
N LYS A 17 -7.33 24.83 -4.37
CA LYS A 17 -6.84 26.17 -3.99
C LYS A 17 -6.31 26.97 -5.19
N ASN A 18 -5.45 26.38 -6.00
CA ASN A 18 -4.68 27.10 -7.03
C ASN A 18 -5.24 26.92 -8.44
N GLY A 19 -6.09 25.91 -8.66
CA GLY A 19 -6.50 25.47 -9.98
C GLY A 19 -5.42 24.66 -10.70
N PHE A 20 -5.83 23.95 -11.74
CA PHE A 20 -4.96 23.26 -12.69
C PHE A 20 -5.72 23.15 -14.01
N ASP A 21 -5.04 23.36 -15.14
CA ASP A 21 -5.66 23.27 -16.46
C ASP A 21 -5.68 21.80 -16.92
N PHE A 22 -6.76 21.10 -16.56
CA PHE A 22 -7.01 19.76 -17.07
C PHE A 22 -7.50 19.85 -18.51
N GLN A 23 -6.79 19.22 -19.43
CA GLN A 23 -7.13 19.28 -20.83
C GLN A 23 -8.31 18.37 -21.15
N GLY A 24 -9.35 18.94 -21.76
CA GLY A 24 -10.47 18.21 -22.36
C GLY A 24 -11.22 17.28 -21.41
N LYS A 25 -11.67 16.15 -21.94
CA LYS A 25 -12.43 15.14 -21.18
C LYS A 25 -11.54 14.42 -20.19
N CYS A 26 -11.98 14.38 -18.94
CA CYS A 26 -11.23 13.84 -17.82
C CYS A 26 -11.89 12.58 -17.26
N GLY A 27 -11.07 11.62 -16.85
CA GLY A 27 -11.46 10.48 -16.02
C GLY A 27 -10.65 10.44 -14.74
N LEU A 28 -11.25 9.94 -13.66
CA LEU A 28 -10.62 9.89 -12.34
C LEU A 28 -10.50 8.45 -11.82
N ILE A 29 -9.29 8.01 -11.56
CA ILE A 29 -8.98 6.82 -10.78
C ILE A 29 -8.98 7.23 -9.31
N THR A 30 -9.95 6.75 -8.55
CA THR A 30 -10.09 7.10 -7.13
C THR A 30 -10.81 6.01 -6.33
N ASN A 31 -10.80 6.17 -5.01
CA ASN A 31 -11.64 5.43 -4.08
C ASN A 31 -12.16 6.37 -2.98
N HIS A 32 -12.71 5.83 -1.89
CA HIS A 32 -13.23 6.60 -0.75
C HIS A 32 -12.16 7.41 0.00
N THR A 33 -10.87 7.16 -0.22
CA THR A 33 -9.77 7.98 0.33
C THR A 33 -9.53 9.25 -0.47
N GLY A 34 -10.10 9.36 -1.69
CA GLY A 34 -10.06 10.51 -2.57
C GLY A 34 -10.89 11.68 -2.04
N VAL A 35 -10.40 12.30 -0.97
CA VAL A 35 -11.01 13.47 -0.33
C VAL A 35 -9.97 14.57 -0.11
N LEU A 36 -10.46 15.80 0.01
CA LEU A 36 -9.72 16.96 0.47
C LEU A 36 -9.53 16.92 1.99
N ARG A 37 -8.72 17.84 2.52
CA ARG A 37 -8.48 18.01 3.95
C ARG A 37 -9.76 18.22 4.79
N ASP A 38 -10.80 18.80 4.19
CA ASP A 38 -12.12 18.99 4.82
C ASP A 38 -13.07 17.78 4.64
N LEU A 39 -12.57 16.67 4.12
CA LEU A 39 -13.29 15.43 3.79
C LEU A 39 -14.31 15.56 2.65
N SER A 40 -14.32 16.69 1.93
CA SER A 40 -15.09 16.79 0.70
C SER A 40 -14.48 15.91 -0.40
N SER A 41 -15.31 15.35 -1.27
CA SER A 41 -14.86 14.39 -2.29
C SER A 41 -14.05 15.07 -3.39
N THR A 42 -12.93 14.46 -3.78
CA THR A 42 -12.16 14.86 -4.97
C THR A 42 -13.02 14.82 -6.23
N VAL A 43 -13.97 13.87 -6.32
CA VAL A 43 -14.93 13.80 -7.43
C VAL A 43 -15.75 15.09 -7.52
N ASP A 44 -16.35 15.51 -6.40
CA ASP A 44 -17.20 16.70 -6.34
C ASP A 44 -16.40 17.98 -6.60
N MET A 45 -15.13 18.01 -6.19
CA MET A 45 -14.20 19.10 -6.50
C MET A 45 -13.85 19.15 -7.99
N LEU A 46 -13.46 18.04 -8.60
CA LEU A 46 -13.04 17.98 -10.00
C LEU A 46 -14.19 18.24 -10.98
N LYS A 47 -15.44 17.83 -10.67
CA LYS A 47 -16.62 18.21 -11.47
C LYS A 47 -16.79 19.72 -11.63
N LYS A 48 -16.22 20.53 -10.73
CA LYS A 48 -16.26 22.01 -10.80
C LYS A 48 -15.03 22.61 -11.48
N LYS A 49 -13.98 21.81 -11.71
CA LYS A 49 -12.67 22.26 -12.21
C LYS A 49 -12.33 21.74 -13.60
N CYS A 50 -12.93 20.64 -14.03
CA CYS A 50 -12.71 20.05 -15.35
C CYS A 50 -13.95 19.31 -15.86
N ASP A 51 -13.93 18.90 -17.13
CA ASP A 51 -14.96 18.05 -17.74
C ASP A 51 -14.79 16.59 -17.28
N LEU A 52 -15.11 16.32 -16.02
CA LEU A 52 -15.03 14.96 -15.45
C LEU A 52 -16.22 14.11 -15.92
N THR A 53 -15.95 13.13 -16.78
CA THR A 53 -16.99 12.30 -17.41
C THR A 53 -17.06 10.88 -16.86
N THR A 54 -15.99 10.39 -16.23
CA THR A 54 -15.84 8.97 -15.89
C THR A 54 -15.07 8.75 -14.60
N LEU A 55 -15.44 7.73 -13.83
CA LEU A 55 -14.67 7.22 -12.69
C LEU A 55 -14.10 5.83 -12.97
N PHE A 56 -12.97 5.53 -12.35
CA PHE A 56 -12.34 4.22 -12.38
C PHE A 56 -12.07 3.75 -10.95
N GLY A 57 -12.52 2.55 -10.62
CA GLY A 57 -12.29 1.92 -9.32
C GLY A 57 -11.10 0.94 -9.38
N PRO A 58 -10.13 1.02 -8.47
CA PRO A 58 -9.10 -0.01 -8.32
C PRO A 58 -9.65 -1.23 -7.55
N GLU A 59 -8.77 -2.05 -6.98
CA GLU A 59 -9.10 -3.02 -5.93
C GLU A 59 -9.91 -2.33 -4.79
N HIS A 60 -10.99 -2.98 -4.32
CA HIS A 60 -12.00 -2.44 -3.39
C HIS A 60 -12.99 -1.41 -3.96
N GLY A 61 -12.79 -0.95 -5.20
CA GLY A 61 -13.72 -0.09 -5.93
C GLY A 61 -13.72 1.37 -5.50
N VAL A 62 -14.55 2.18 -6.15
CA VAL A 62 -14.63 3.64 -5.92
C VAL A 62 -15.14 3.98 -4.52
N ARG A 63 -15.92 3.10 -3.88
CA ARG A 63 -16.52 3.33 -2.56
C ARG A 63 -15.85 2.55 -1.42
N GLY A 64 -14.87 1.69 -1.73
CA GLY A 64 -14.14 0.91 -0.73
C GLY A 64 -14.98 -0.15 -0.03
N ASP A 65 -16.10 -0.55 -0.63
CA ASP A 65 -17.13 -1.42 -0.06
C ASP A 65 -17.02 -2.89 -0.50
N VAL A 66 -15.93 -3.25 -1.18
CA VAL A 66 -15.66 -4.59 -1.74
C VAL A 66 -14.44 -5.22 -1.06
N GLN A 67 -14.47 -6.52 -0.74
CA GLN A 67 -13.34 -7.21 -0.10
C GLN A 67 -12.14 -7.41 -1.05
N ALA A 68 -10.98 -7.74 -0.49
CA ALA A 68 -9.80 -8.07 -1.29
C ALA A 68 -10.07 -9.31 -2.15
N GLY A 69 -9.62 -9.30 -3.41
CA GLY A 69 -9.83 -10.44 -4.32
C GLY A 69 -11.22 -10.54 -4.95
N GLU A 70 -12.20 -9.71 -4.58
CA GLU A 70 -13.55 -9.76 -5.15
C GLU A 70 -13.65 -8.99 -6.49
N ASN A 71 -14.47 -9.50 -7.41
CA ASN A 71 -14.71 -8.88 -8.71
C ASN A 71 -15.61 -7.63 -8.62
N ILE A 72 -15.28 -6.61 -9.40
CA ILE A 72 -16.04 -5.35 -9.47
C ILE A 72 -16.56 -5.18 -10.89
N VAL A 73 -17.87 -5.04 -11.03
CA VAL A 73 -18.54 -4.79 -12.32
C VAL A 73 -18.72 -3.29 -12.57
N SER A 74 -18.73 -2.87 -13.83
CA SER A 74 -19.03 -1.48 -14.22
C SER A 74 -20.44 -1.07 -13.79
N TYR A 75 -20.62 0.17 -13.32
CA TYR A 75 -21.92 0.68 -12.84
C TYR A 75 -22.04 2.20 -12.99
N THR A 76 -23.24 2.75 -12.78
CA THR A 76 -23.43 4.21 -12.67
C THR A 76 -23.45 4.62 -11.20
N ASP A 77 -22.53 5.50 -10.80
CA ASP A 77 -22.47 6.00 -9.43
C ASP A 77 -23.70 6.87 -9.11
N LYS A 78 -24.51 6.42 -8.16
CA LYS A 78 -25.79 7.07 -7.83
C LYS A 78 -25.62 8.52 -7.33
N ARG A 79 -24.50 8.83 -6.68
CA ARG A 79 -24.26 10.16 -6.10
C ARG A 79 -23.86 11.17 -7.18
N THR A 80 -23.03 10.77 -8.13
CA THR A 80 -22.41 11.69 -9.09
C THR A 80 -23.06 11.64 -10.47
N GLY A 81 -23.78 10.55 -10.78
CA GLY A 81 -24.35 10.23 -12.09
C GLY A 81 -23.32 9.75 -13.11
N LEU A 82 -22.04 9.58 -12.73
CA LEU A 82 -20.97 9.21 -13.63
C LEU A 82 -20.89 7.68 -13.80
N PRO A 83 -20.52 7.18 -14.99
CA PRO A 83 -20.14 5.78 -15.16
C PRO A 83 -18.85 5.47 -14.39
N VAL A 84 -18.81 4.28 -13.83
CA VAL A 84 -17.68 3.70 -13.08
C VAL A 84 -17.23 2.43 -13.79
N TYR A 85 -15.94 2.33 -14.07
CA TYR A 85 -15.31 1.15 -14.66
C TYR A 85 -14.30 0.52 -13.70
N SER A 86 -14.18 -0.82 -13.70
CA SER A 86 -13.22 -1.53 -12.86
C SER A 86 -11.84 -1.59 -13.51
N LEU A 87 -10.79 -1.28 -12.75
CA LEU A 87 -9.39 -1.52 -13.11
C LEU A 87 -8.81 -2.76 -12.42
N TYR A 88 -9.68 -3.62 -11.87
CA TYR A 88 -9.32 -4.83 -11.17
C TYR A 88 -9.94 -6.08 -11.82
N GLY A 89 -9.21 -7.19 -11.79
CA GLY A 89 -9.59 -8.46 -12.41
C GLY A 89 -8.91 -8.70 -13.76
N ASP A 90 -9.29 -9.81 -14.40
CA ASP A 90 -8.62 -10.31 -15.61
C ASP A 90 -9.01 -9.57 -16.89
N ASP A 91 -10.18 -8.94 -16.94
CA ASP A 91 -10.68 -8.20 -18.10
C ASP A 91 -10.93 -6.73 -17.76
N ILE A 92 -10.03 -5.88 -18.24
CA ILE A 92 -10.12 -4.41 -18.16
C ILE A 92 -10.42 -3.76 -19.51
N SER A 93 -10.89 -4.53 -20.50
CA SER A 93 -11.02 -4.06 -21.89
C SER A 93 -12.03 -2.91 -22.04
N GLU A 94 -13.10 -2.88 -21.25
CA GLU A 94 -14.02 -1.74 -21.19
C GLU A 94 -13.34 -0.49 -20.64
N SER A 95 -12.56 -0.66 -19.57
CA SER A 95 -11.79 0.41 -18.95
C SER A 95 -10.75 0.98 -19.91
N GLU A 96 -10.02 0.13 -20.66
CA GLU A 96 -9.07 0.57 -21.68
C GLU A 96 -9.76 1.37 -22.79
N LYS A 97 -10.88 0.87 -23.34
CA LYS A 97 -11.67 1.60 -24.34
C LYS A 97 -12.10 2.98 -23.82
N MET A 98 -12.49 3.05 -22.55
CA MET A 98 -12.92 4.30 -21.94
C MET A 98 -11.72 5.25 -21.73
N ILE A 99 -10.62 4.77 -21.15
CA ILE A 99 -9.37 5.53 -20.95
C ILE A 99 -8.91 6.18 -22.26
N THR A 100 -8.90 5.42 -23.35
CA THR A 100 -8.37 5.88 -24.65
C THR A 100 -9.24 6.93 -25.35
N SER A 101 -10.46 7.16 -24.86
CA SER A 101 -11.33 8.23 -25.37
C SER A 101 -11.23 9.54 -24.57
N LEU A 102 -10.44 9.54 -23.49
CA LEU A 102 -10.22 10.71 -22.63
C LEU A 102 -9.02 11.53 -23.14
N ASN A 103 -8.95 12.78 -22.69
CA ASN A 103 -7.77 13.62 -22.87
C ASN A 103 -6.83 13.54 -21.66
N THR A 104 -7.40 13.41 -20.45
CA THR A 104 -6.64 13.34 -19.19
C THR A 104 -7.20 12.25 -18.28
N VAL A 105 -6.32 11.43 -17.70
CA VAL A 105 -6.62 10.55 -16.57
C VAL A 105 -5.98 11.12 -15.32
N ILE A 106 -6.76 11.26 -14.26
CA ILE A 106 -6.35 11.78 -12.97
C ILE A 106 -6.29 10.62 -11.98
N PHE A 107 -5.27 10.56 -11.13
CA PHE A 107 -5.13 9.57 -10.07
C PHE A 107 -5.12 10.27 -8.71
N ASP A 108 -6.04 9.88 -7.82
CA ASP A 108 -6.12 10.40 -6.46
C ASP A 108 -6.57 9.30 -5.47
N ILE A 109 -5.60 8.63 -4.87
CA ILE A 109 -5.79 7.52 -3.92
C ILE A 109 -4.70 7.52 -2.85
N GLN A 110 -5.09 7.35 -1.59
CA GLN A 110 -4.16 7.14 -0.48
C GLN A 110 -3.59 5.71 -0.55
N ASP A 111 -2.28 5.59 -0.76
CA ASP A 111 -1.54 4.34 -0.67
C ASP A 111 -1.02 4.09 0.77
N VAL A 112 -0.39 2.94 1.03
CA VAL A 112 0.16 2.58 2.35
C VAL A 112 1.69 2.49 2.39
N GLY A 113 2.37 2.71 1.26
CA GLY A 113 3.83 2.69 1.17
C GLY A 113 4.44 1.29 1.15
N ALA A 114 3.61 0.27 0.89
CA ALA A 114 4.01 -1.14 0.83
C ALA A 114 4.02 -1.64 -0.62
N ARG A 115 5.07 -2.37 -1.00
CA ARG A 115 5.21 -2.92 -2.36
C ARG A 115 4.04 -3.79 -2.78
N PHE A 116 3.51 -4.60 -1.87
CA PHE A 116 2.40 -5.51 -2.16
C PHE A 116 1.02 -4.84 -2.16
N TYR A 117 0.95 -3.53 -1.95
CA TYR A 117 -0.29 -2.78 -2.05
C TYR A 117 -0.51 -2.32 -3.51
N THR A 118 -1.64 -2.71 -4.09
CA THR A 118 -1.78 -2.81 -5.56
C THR A 118 -2.09 -1.50 -6.28
N TYR A 119 -2.42 -0.42 -5.56
CA TYR A 119 -2.81 0.86 -6.16
C TYR A 119 -1.71 1.48 -7.02
N ALA A 120 -0.44 1.32 -6.63
CA ALA A 120 0.71 1.73 -7.43
C ALA A 120 0.79 0.98 -8.78
N TYR A 121 0.31 -0.26 -8.82
CA TYR A 121 0.31 -1.10 -10.02
C TYR A 121 -0.86 -0.78 -10.94
N THR A 122 -2.05 -0.53 -10.38
CA THR A 122 -3.18 0.06 -11.13
C THR A 122 -2.78 1.38 -11.78
N MET A 123 -2.08 2.25 -11.04
CA MET A 123 -1.56 3.52 -11.59
C MET A 123 -0.61 3.29 -12.76
N THR A 124 0.45 2.48 -12.57
CA THR A 124 1.47 2.28 -13.62
C THR A 124 0.94 1.54 -14.85
N ASP A 125 -0.01 0.62 -14.71
CA ASP A 125 -0.65 0.00 -15.88
C ASP A 125 -1.51 1.01 -16.64
N THR A 126 -2.25 1.85 -15.92
CA THR A 126 -3.04 2.90 -16.59
C THR A 126 -2.14 3.93 -17.26
N MET A 127 -0.98 4.27 -16.67
CA MET A 127 0.03 5.12 -17.31
C MET A 127 0.54 4.53 -18.63
N LYS A 128 0.74 3.20 -18.71
CA LYS A 128 1.14 2.53 -19.96
C LYS A 128 0.07 2.63 -21.03
N ILE A 129 -1.21 2.44 -20.66
CA ILE A 129 -2.34 2.63 -21.58
C ILE A 129 -2.36 4.08 -22.08
N CYS A 130 -2.23 5.05 -21.17
CA CYS A 130 -2.23 6.46 -21.50
C CYS A 130 -1.09 6.84 -22.44
N ALA A 131 0.13 6.35 -22.17
CA ALA A 131 1.31 6.59 -23.00
C ALA A 131 1.11 6.10 -24.46
N LYS A 132 0.53 4.91 -24.64
CA LYS A 132 0.26 4.33 -25.97
C LYS A 132 -0.75 5.14 -26.79
N HIS A 133 -1.66 5.86 -26.13
CA HIS A 133 -2.78 6.53 -26.77
C HIS A 133 -2.71 8.07 -26.71
N GLY A 134 -1.61 8.63 -26.20
CA GLY A 134 -1.44 10.08 -26.09
C GLY A 134 -2.38 10.74 -25.08
N VAL A 135 -2.85 9.98 -24.09
CA VAL A 135 -3.67 10.49 -23.00
C VAL A 135 -2.75 11.02 -21.90
N LYS A 136 -3.03 12.20 -21.37
CA LYS A 136 -2.26 12.77 -20.26
C LYS A 136 -2.58 12.06 -18.96
N PHE A 137 -1.60 11.94 -18.08
CA PHE A 137 -1.78 11.36 -16.77
C PHE A 137 -1.39 12.35 -15.67
N VAL A 138 -2.29 12.60 -14.73
CA VAL A 138 -2.07 13.55 -13.63
C VAL A 138 -2.20 12.82 -12.30
N VAL A 139 -1.15 12.84 -11.48
CA VAL A 139 -1.19 12.31 -10.11
C VAL A 139 -1.41 13.45 -9.13
N LEU A 140 -2.47 13.36 -8.33
CA LEU A 140 -2.67 14.22 -7.16
C LEU A 140 -1.95 13.55 -5.99
N ASP A 141 -0.76 14.05 -5.65
CA ASP A 141 0.10 13.33 -4.73
C ASP A 141 -0.44 13.33 -3.30
N ARG A 142 -0.08 12.28 -2.54
CA ARG A 142 -0.54 12.05 -1.16
C ARG A 142 0.61 11.58 -0.26
N PRO A 143 0.51 11.79 1.07
CA PRO A 143 1.56 11.37 1.99
C PRO A 143 1.79 9.86 1.89
N ASN A 144 3.05 9.43 1.92
CA ASN A 144 3.33 8.06 2.34
C ASN A 144 3.07 7.98 3.85
N PRO A 145 2.15 7.13 4.34
CA PRO A 145 1.79 7.13 5.76
C PRO A 145 2.95 6.68 6.66
N LEU A 146 3.90 5.94 6.09
CA LEU A 146 5.13 5.50 6.73
C LEU A 146 6.26 6.52 6.57
N GLY A 147 6.02 7.71 6.01
CA GLY A 147 7.06 8.69 5.74
C GLY A 147 7.96 8.34 4.56
N GLY A 148 8.85 9.26 4.20
CA GLY A 148 9.73 9.20 3.03
C GLY A 148 11.23 9.03 3.33
N ILE A 149 11.64 8.90 4.59
CA ILE A 149 13.07 8.73 4.95
C ILE A 149 13.53 7.28 4.78
N LYS A 150 12.82 6.34 5.40
CA LYS A 150 13.25 4.94 5.50
C LYS A 150 12.68 4.13 4.33
N ALA A 151 13.58 3.48 3.60
CA ALA A 151 13.23 2.31 2.81
C ALA A 151 13.65 1.06 3.58
N GLU A 152 12.94 -0.05 3.41
CA GLU A 152 13.15 -1.26 4.20
C GLU A 152 12.69 -2.51 3.45
N GLY A 153 13.32 -3.64 3.79
CA GLY A 153 12.96 -4.96 3.31
C GLY A 153 13.75 -5.36 2.07
N THR A 154 13.25 -6.37 1.37
CA THR A 154 13.89 -6.91 0.18
C THR A 154 13.63 -6.04 -1.02
N VAL A 155 14.62 -5.90 -1.90
CA VAL A 155 14.35 -5.37 -3.26
C VAL A 155 13.84 -6.51 -4.14
N LEU A 156 12.67 -6.31 -4.76
CA LEU A 156 12.04 -7.35 -5.58
C LEU A 156 12.96 -7.83 -6.70
N ASP A 157 13.23 -9.13 -6.73
CA ASP A 157 13.77 -9.81 -7.89
C ASP A 157 12.65 -9.99 -8.93
N ARG A 158 12.90 -9.56 -10.17
CA ARG A 158 11.93 -9.61 -11.27
C ARG A 158 11.43 -11.03 -11.58
N ARG A 159 12.16 -12.07 -11.18
CA ARG A 159 11.69 -13.48 -11.24
C ARG A 159 10.35 -13.68 -10.52
N PHE A 160 10.08 -12.88 -9.48
CA PHE A 160 8.86 -12.95 -8.68
C PHE A 160 7.87 -11.81 -8.97
N SER A 161 8.06 -11.11 -10.09
CA SER A 161 7.18 -10.03 -10.51
C SER A 161 5.74 -10.52 -10.69
N SER A 162 4.79 -9.82 -10.07
CA SER A 162 3.35 -10.11 -10.10
C SER A 162 2.52 -8.83 -9.87
N PHE A 163 1.20 -8.96 -9.71
CA PHE A 163 0.32 -7.83 -9.38
C PHE A 163 0.49 -7.34 -7.93
N VAL A 164 1.09 -8.13 -7.04
CA VAL A 164 1.41 -7.75 -5.64
C VAL A 164 2.90 -7.41 -5.46
N GLY A 165 3.57 -7.05 -6.54
CA GLY A 165 5.00 -6.79 -6.55
C GLY A 165 5.55 -6.80 -7.96
N ARG A 166 5.63 -5.65 -8.63
CA ARG A 166 5.94 -5.61 -10.08
C ARG A 166 7.35 -5.12 -10.43
N PHE A 167 7.86 -4.17 -9.67
CA PHE A 167 9.11 -3.47 -9.99
C PHE A 167 10.15 -3.69 -8.89
N PRO A 168 11.46 -3.65 -9.22
CA PRO A 168 12.56 -3.86 -8.28
C PRO A 168 12.63 -2.73 -7.26
N THR A 169 11.70 -2.78 -6.31
CA THR A 169 11.48 -1.81 -5.24
C THR A 169 11.56 -2.55 -3.90
N PRO A 170 12.05 -1.90 -2.82
CA PRO A 170 11.99 -2.45 -1.48
C PRO A 170 10.55 -2.70 -1.03
N THR A 171 10.34 -3.59 -0.05
CA THR A 171 9.02 -3.82 0.56
C THR A 171 8.38 -2.52 1.08
N ARG A 172 9.16 -1.66 1.75
CA ARG A 172 8.83 -0.26 2.04
C ARG A 172 9.72 0.61 1.18
N CYS A 173 9.18 1.22 0.12
CA CYS A 173 10.00 1.92 -0.87
C CYS A 173 10.44 3.34 -0.44
N GLY A 174 9.73 3.94 0.53
CA GLY A 174 10.03 5.28 1.05
C GLY A 174 9.73 6.42 0.08
N LEU A 175 8.82 6.22 -0.89
CA LEU A 175 8.38 7.23 -1.85
C LEU A 175 6.91 7.59 -1.64
N THR A 176 6.51 8.81 -2.00
CA THR A 176 5.08 9.10 -2.23
C THR A 176 4.61 8.44 -3.52
N ILE A 177 3.30 8.39 -3.74
CA ILE A 177 2.75 7.79 -4.96
C ILE A 177 3.14 8.59 -6.21
N GLY A 178 3.25 9.92 -6.09
CA GLY A 178 3.75 10.80 -7.15
C GLY A 178 5.23 10.59 -7.46
N GLU A 179 6.09 10.50 -6.45
CA GLU A 179 7.51 10.19 -6.62
C GLU A 179 7.71 8.81 -7.25
N PHE A 180 6.92 7.82 -6.84
CA PHE A 180 6.90 6.49 -7.44
C PHE A 180 6.48 6.54 -8.91
N ALA A 181 5.44 7.30 -9.25
CA ALA A 181 5.00 7.48 -10.64
C ALA A 181 6.11 8.07 -11.52
N LEU A 182 6.79 9.12 -11.06
CA LEU A 182 7.90 9.75 -11.78
C LEU A 182 9.04 8.77 -12.02
N MET A 183 9.43 8.05 -10.96
CA MET A 183 10.49 7.05 -11.04
C MET A 183 10.14 5.95 -12.04
N MET A 184 8.97 5.32 -11.89
CA MET A 184 8.55 4.21 -12.76
C MET A 184 8.35 4.68 -14.21
N ASN A 185 7.85 5.89 -14.44
CA ASN A 185 7.70 6.43 -15.79
C ASN A 185 9.04 6.44 -16.54
N LYS A 186 10.13 6.75 -15.84
CA LYS A 186 11.48 6.74 -16.40
C LYS A 186 12.13 5.36 -16.41
N THR A 187 12.20 4.68 -15.27
CA THR A 187 13.01 3.46 -15.12
C THR A 187 12.43 2.27 -15.86
N GLU A 188 11.10 2.24 -16.02
CA GLU A 188 10.40 1.19 -16.76
C GLU A 188 10.04 1.61 -18.19
N ASN A 189 10.55 2.76 -18.65
CA ASN A 189 10.32 3.32 -20.00
C ASN A 189 8.83 3.38 -20.39
N ILE A 190 7.96 3.80 -19.46
CA ILE A 190 6.51 3.88 -19.72
C ILE A 190 6.23 4.96 -20.77
N GLY A 191 6.92 6.11 -20.69
CA GLY A 191 6.78 7.18 -21.69
C GLY A 191 5.45 7.92 -21.64
N CYS A 192 4.78 7.93 -20.48
CA CYS A 192 3.53 8.64 -20.28
C CYS A 192 3.78 10.15 -20.16
N ASP A 193 2.89 10.97 -20.74
CA ASP A 193 2.83 12.42 -20.47
C ASP A 193 2.28 12.64 -19.06
N LEU A 194 3.19 12.54 -18.09
CA LEU A 194 2.92 12.52 -16.66
C LEU A 194 3.13 13.89 -16.04
N THR A 195 2.13 14.39 -15.34
CA THR A 195 2.24 15.51 -14.40
C THR A 195 1.95 15.02 -12.99
N VAL A 196 2.79 15.41 -12.01
CA VAL A 196 2.50 15.19 -10.59
C VAL A 196 2.21 16.55 -9.96
N ILE A 197 1.09 16.63 -9.24
CA ILE A 197 0.75 17.80 -8.42
C ILE A 197 1.27 17.53 -7.00
N PRO A 198 2.40 18.14 -6.60
CA PRO A 198 2.97 17.90 -5.28
C PRO A 198 2.07 18.46 -4.19
N MET A 199 2.20 17.87 -3.00
CA MET A 199 1.60 18.37 -1.78
C MET A 199 2.24 19.70 -1.35
N ASP A 200 1.53 20.44 -0.50
CA ASP A 200 2.07 21.60 0.21
C ASP A 200 2.19 21.27 1.71
N GLY A 201 3.36 21.52 2.30
CA GLY A 201 3.64 21.33 3.74
C GLY A 201 4.13 19.95 4.18
N TRP A 202 3.98 18.89 3.38
CA TRP A 202 4.53 17.56 3.73
C TRP A 202 6.06 17.55 3.63
N LYS A 203 6.71 16.86 4.56
CA LYS A 203 8.15 16.61 4.55
C LYS A 203 8.41 15.12 4.74
N ARG A 204 9.53 14.65 4.20
CA ARG A 204 9.87 13.22 4.19
C ARG A 204 9.94 12.57 5.58
N ASP A 205 10.29 13.32 6.61
CA ASP A 205 10.38 12.84 7.99
C ASP A 205 9.02 12.72 8.69
N MET A 206 7.93 13.20 8.08
CA MET A 206 6.59 13.09 8.62
C MET A 206 5.97 11.72 8.35
N HIS A 207 5.56 11.04 9.40
CA HIS A 207 4.55 9.98 9.31
C HIS A 207 3.15 10.60 9.19
N TYR A 208 2.14 9.79 8.85
CA TYR A 208 0.78 10.31 8.68
C TYR A 208 0.26 11.06 9.92
N ASP A 209 0.56 10.55 11.12
CA ASP A 209 0.08 11.15 12.38
C ASP A 209 0.77 12.45 12.77
N ASP A 210 1.91 12.77 12.14
CA ASP A 210 2.55 14.08 12.29
C ASP A 210 1.80 15.17 11.50
N THR A 211 0.89 14.79 10.60
CA THR A 211 0.06 15.70 9.81
C THR A 211 -1.33 15.90 10.44
N ASP A 212 -2.00 16.99 10.06
CA ASP A 212 -3.39 17.27 10.45
C ASP A 212 -4.45 16.64 9.55
N LEU A 213 -4.04 15.76 8.63
CA LEU A 213 -4.93 14.97 7.79
C LEU A 213 -5.63 13.88 8.61
N VAL A 214 -6.83 13.51 8.15
CA VAL A 214 -7.62 12.41 8.74
C VAL A 214 -7.30 11.14 7.95
N PHE A 215 -6.80 10.11 8.65
CA PHE A 215 -6.53 8.83 8.03
C PHE A 215 -7.84 8.12 7.72
N ILE A 216 -8.15 7.98 6.43
CA ILE A 216 -9.24 7.14 5.94
C ILE A 216 -8.62 5.81 5.54
N GLN A 217 -9.10 4.72 6.14
CA GLN A 217 -8.61 3.37 5.88
C GLN A 217 -8.58 3.07 4.37
N PRO A 218 -7.42 2.83 3.74
CA PRO A 218 -7.35 2.63 2.30
C PRO A 218 -8.04 1.37 1.78
N SER A 219 -8.17 0.35 2.63
CA SER A 219 -8.94 -0.87 2.38
C SER A 219 -9.67 -1.31 3.65
N PRO A 220 -10.61 -2.28 3.58
CA PRO A 220 -11.30 -2.81 4.75
C PRO A 220 -10.36 -3.32 5.87
N ASN A 221 -9.17 -3.81 5.50
CA ASN A 221 -8.22 -4.44 6.42
C ASN A 221 -6.99 -3.58 6.75
N ILE A 222 -6.97 -2.30 6.37
CA ILE A 222 -5.96 -1.32 6.85
C ILE A 222 -6.68 -0.19 7.62
N PRO A 223 -7.32 -0.48 8.78
CA PRO A 223 -8.15 0.47 9.50
C PRO A 223 -7.37 1.64 10.13
N THR A 224 -6.07 1.47 10.39
CA THR A 224 -5.27 2.46 11.13
C THR A 224 -3.88 2.65 10.54
N VAL A 225 -3.22 3.76 10.91
CA VAL A 225 -1.82 4.01 10.55
C VAL A 225 -0.91 2.92 11.15
N ASP A 226 -1.17 2.47 12.38
CA ASP A 226 -0.42 1.36 12.99
C ASP A 226 -0.52 0.08 12.16
N THR A 227 -1.72 -0.20 11.62
CA THR A 227 -1.91 -1.32 10.69
C THR A 227 -1.03 -1.18 9.46
N ALA A 228 -0.95 0.01 8.84
CA ALA A 228 -0.07 0.25 7.69
C ALA A 228 1.42 0.00 8.02
N PHE A 229 1.87 0.31 9.24
CA PHE A 229 3.24 0.03 9.68
C PHE A 229 3.50 -1.47 9.82
N VAL A 230 2.68 -2.19 10.59
CA VAL A 230 2.91 -3.63 10.82
C VAL A 230 2.73 -4.43 9.52
N TYR A 231 1.84 -3.98 8.61
CA TYR A 231 1.58 -4.60 7.32
C TYR A 231 2.86 -4.84 6.49
N ILE A 232 3.87 -3.96 6.59
CA ILE A 232 5.18 -4.14 5.94
C ILE A 232 5.86 -5.46 6.33
N GLY A 233 5.67 -5.91 7.57
CA GLY A 233 6.22 -7.16 8.08
C GLY A 233 5.23 -8.32 8.17
N THR A 234 3.93 -8.03 8.32
CA THR A 234 2.93 -9.05 8.62
C THR A 234 2.07 -9.48 7.43
N CYS A 235 2.11 -8.77 6.30
CA CYS A 235 1.43 -9.22 5.08
C CYS A 235 1.93 -10.57 4.56
N ILE A 236 3.20 -10.90 4.81
CA ILE A 236 3.79 -12.18 4.35
C ILE A 236 3.11 -13.42 4.94
N PHE A 237 2.37 -13.26 6.04
CA PHE A 237 1.63 -14.34 6.68
C PHE A 237 0.37 -14.75 5.91
N GLU A 238 -0.10 -13.94 4.94
CA GLU A 238 -1.17 -14.33 4.01
C GLU A 238 -0.82 -15.59 3.19
N GLU A 239 0.47 -15.89 3.06
CA GLU A 239 1.00 -17.05 2.31
C GLU A 239 1.51 -18.12 3.29
N THR A 240 0.90 -18.20 4.47
CA THR A 240 1.18 -19.21 5.50
C THR A 240 -0.13 -19.78 6.03
N ASN A 241 -0.07 -20.87 6.78
CA ASN A 241 -1.24 -21.41 7.47
C ASN A 241 -1.54 -20.73 8.83
N LEU A 242 -1.21 -19.44 8.97
CA LEU A 242 -1.55 -18.61 10.13
C LEU A 242 -2.63 -17.60 9.72
N SER A 243 -3.53 -17.26 10.63
CA SER A 243 -4.33 -16.04 10.50
C SER A 243 -3.45 -14.83 10.79
N GLU A 244 -3.49 -13.87 9.88
CA GLU A 244 -2.98 -12.52 9.99
C GLU A 244 -3.99 -11.55 10.63
N GLY A 245 -5.02 -12.08 11.29
CA GLY A 245 -5.97 -11.29 12.08
C GLY A 245 -7.11 -10.68 11.27
N ARG A 246 -7.22 -10.95 9.96
CA ARG A 246 -8.46 -10.70 9.22
C ARG A 246 -9.62 -11.47 9.85
N GLY A 247 -10.84 -10.96 9.72
CA GLY A 247 -11.97 -11.46 10.49
C GLY A 247 -12.06 -10.92 11.93
N THR A 248 -11.12 -10.08 12.35
CA THR A 248 -11.12 -9.38 13.64
C THR A 248 -11.16 -7.85 13.45
N THR A 249 -11.12 -7.09 14.54
CA THR A 249 -11.00 -5.62 14.49
C THR A 249 -9.56 -5.12 14.41
N LYS A 250 -8.58 -6.03 14.30
CA LYS A 250 -7.13 -5.74 14.36
C LYS A 250 -6.33 -6.55 13.32
N PRO A 251 -6.71 -6.48 12.03
CA PRO A 251 -5.99 -7.17 10.95
C PRO A 251 -4.53 -6.71 10.90
N PHE A 252 -3.63 -7.63 10.55
CA PHE A 252 -2.17 -7.51 10.46
C PHE A 252 -1.43 -7.13 11.75
N GLU A 253 -2.13 -6.62 12.77
CA GLU A 253 -1.59 -6.42 14.11
C GLU A 253 -1.55 -7.73 14.91
N MET A 254 -2.32 -8.75 14.51
CA MET A 254 -2.42 -10.05 15.18
C MET A 254 -2.00 -11.18 14.24
N ILE A 255 -1.07 -12.03 14.67
CA ILE A 255 -0.70 -13.28 13.97
C ILE A 255 -1.03 -14.46 14.88
N GLY A 256 -1.75 -15.46 14.38
CA GLY A 256 -2.18 -16.58 15.22
C GLY A 256 -2.74 -17.80 14.49
N ALA A 257 -2.92 -18.88 15.24
CA ALA A 257 -3.54 -20.13 14.79
C ALA A 257 -4.08 -20.91 16.00
N PRO A 258 -4.88 -21.98 15.80
CA PRO A 258 -5.32 -22.84 16.91
C PRO A 258 -4.17 -23.57 17.61
N TRP A 259 -3.09 -23.87 16.88
CA TRP A 259 -1.94 -24.67 17.33
C TRP A 259 -0.78 -23.86 17.90
N ILE A 260 -0.78 -22.53 17.76
CA ILE A 260 0.37 -21.70 18.15
C ILE A 260 0.53 -21.58 19.67
N ASP A 261 1.76 -21.80 20.15
CA ASP A 261 2.20 -21.40 21.49
C ASP A 261 2.77 -19.98 21.44
N SER A 262 1.87 -19.00 21.54
CA SER A 262 2.21 -17.58 21.46
C SER A 262 3.24 -17.15 22.51
N LYS A 263 3.19 -17.74 23.71
CA LYS A 263 4.13 -17.43 24.78
C LYS A 263 5.55 -17.86 24.43
N ALA A 264 5.73 -19.09 23.97
CA ALA A 264 7.03 -19.60 23.56
C ALA A 264 7.65 -18.80 22.41
N VAL A 265 6.84 -18.33 21.46
CA VAL A 265 7.30 -17.46 20.37
C VAL A 265 7.74 -16.10 20.92
N ILE A 266 6.94 -15.45 21.77
CA ILE A 266 7.27 -14.14 22.36
C ILE A 266 8.56 -14.21 23.18
N GLU A 267 8.72 -15.25 24.01
CA GLU A 267 9.93 -15.45 24.81
C GLU A 267 11.19 -15.59 23.93
N ARG A 268 11.08 -16.27 22.78
CA ARG A 268 12.20 -16.45 21.83
C ARG A 268 12.48 -15.21 20.98
N MET A 269 11.45 -14.47 20.59
CA MET A 269 11.59 -13.19 19.90
C MET A 269 12.32 -12.17 20.77
N GLY A 270 12.12 -12.23 22.09
CA GLY A 270 12.75 -11.31 23.04
C GLY A 270 12.36 -9.85 22.78
N GLN A 271 13.19 -8.93 23.26
CA GLN A 271 12.98 -7.50 23.06
C GLN A 271 13.31 -7.11 21.61
N GLN A 272 12.44 -6.31 20.99
CA GLN A 272 12.64 -5.71 19.67
C GLN A 272 12.46 -4.19 19.79
N GLU A 273 13.21 -3.42 19.01
CA GLU A 273 13.12 -1.96 19.06
C GLU A 273 11.81 -1.46 18.45
N GLY A 274 11.18 -0.50 19.13
CA GLY A 274 9.96 0.17 18.66
C GLY A 274 8.68 -0.69 18.65
N VAL A 275 8.72 -1.94 19.14
CA VAL A 275 7.56 -2.83 19.20
C VAL A 275 7.58 -3.70 20.45
N VAL A 276 6.42 -3.96 21.03
CA VAL A 276 6.24 -4.96 22.09
C VAL A 276 5.20 -5.99 21.65
N PHE A 277 5.41 -7.24 22.07
CA PHE A 277 4.51 -8.34 21.76
C PHE A 277 3.63 -8.66 22.96
N ARG A 278 2.38 -9.03 22.70
CA ARG A 278 1.41 -9.43 23.70
C ARG A 278 0.68 -10.70 23.24
N GLU A 279 0.53 -11.67 24.12
CA GLU A 279 -0.37 -12.79 23.86
C GLU A 279 -1.80 -12.28 23.67
N CYS A 280 -2.49 -12.80 22.65
CA CYS A 280 -3.89 -12.54 22.40
C CYS A 280 -4.64 -13.84 22.06
N SER A 281 -5.96 -13.74 22.01
CA SER A 281 -6.83 -14.81 21.54
C SER A 281 -7.97 -14.19 20.75
N PHE A 282 -8.36 -14.83 19.67
CA PHE A 282 -9.37 -14.29 18.76
C PHE A 282 -10.05 -15.42 17.97
N THR A 283 -11.24 -15.14 17.47
CA THR A 283 -11.99 -16.02 16.56
C THR A 283 -12.34 -15.19 15.32
N PRO A 284 -11.69 -15.41 14.17
CA PRO A 284 -12.01 -14.71 12.93
C PRO A 284 -13.46 -14.92 12.49
N THR A 285 -14.11 -13.86 12.01
CA THR A 285 -15.47 -13.93 11.43
C THR A 285 -15.48 -14.22 9.92
N PHE A 286 -14.33 -14.08 9.26
CA PHE A 286 -14.07 -14.42 7.87
C PHE A 286 -12.56 -14.68 7.68
N SER A 287 -12.15 -15.11 6.48
CA SER A 287 -10.76 -15.50 6.17
C SER A 287 -10.29 -16.75 6.92
N ASP A 288 -8.98 -16.95 7.03
CA ASP A 288 -8.36 -18.10 7.69
C ASP A 288 -8.87 -18.31 9.11
N TYR A 289 -9.11 -19.58 9.45
CA TYR A 289 -9.66 -20.00 10.74
C TYR A 289 -11.01 -19.35 11.10
N LYS A 290 -11.83 -18.99 10.10
CA LYS A 290 -13.21 -18.54 10.32
C LYS A 290 -13.94 -19.45 11.33
N ASP A 291 -14.59 -18.80 12.31
CA ASP A 291 -15.35 -19.44 13.40
C ASP A 291 -14.53 -20.42 14.27
N THR A 292 -13.20 -20.39 14.15
CA THR A 292 -12.27 -21.23 14.91
C THR A 292 -11.49 -20.37 15.91
N PHE A 293 -11.36 -20.84 17.15
CA PHE A 293 -10.56 -20.16 18.18
C PHE A 293 -9.06 -20.24 17.86
N CYS A 294 -8.39 -19.09 17.84
CA CYS A 294 -6.95 -18.96 17.68
C CYS A 294 -6.31 -18.36 18.94
N ARG A 295 -5.13 -18.87 19.27
CA ARG A 295 -4.14 -18.12 20.07
C ARG A 295 -3.32 -17.26 19.12
N GLY A 296 -2.75 -16.19 19.61
CA GLY A 296 -1.90 -15.36 18.77
C GLY A 296 -1.04 -14.35 19.51
N ILE A 297 -0.32 -13.59 18.70
CA ILE A 297 0.63 -12.58 19.11
C ILE A 297 0.16 -11.27 18.51
N GLN A 298 -0.12 -10.29 19.35
CA GLN A 298 -0.39 -8.92 18.91
C GLN A 298 0.89 -8.09 18.98
N LEU A 299 1.18 -7.38 17.88
CA LEU A 299 2.25 -6.40 17.78
C LEU A 299 1.72 -5.03 18.20
N HIS A 300 2.36 -4.40 19.18
CA HIS A 300 2.06 -3.04 19.61
C HIS A 300 3.26 -2.13 19.34
N ILE A 301 3.10 -1.19 18.43
CA ILE A 301 4.15 -0.21 18.11
C ILE A 301 4.31 0.75 19.29
N THR A 302 5.53 0.88 19.79
CA THR A 302 5.89 1.79 20.89
C THR A 302 6.72 2.98 20.41
N ASP A 303 7.45 2.82 19.31
CA ASP A 303 8.19 3.90 18.64
C ASP A 303 8.32 3.61 17.14
N ARG A 304 7.66 4.41 16.30
CA ARG A 304 7.67 4.25 14.84
C ARG A 304 9.01 4.56 14.18
N TYR A 305 9.85 5.36 14.82
CA TYR A 305 11.15 5.75 14.28
C TYR A 305 12.18 4.64 14.49
N ALA A 306 12.11 3.95 15.62
CA ALA A 306 12.96 2.78 15.92
C ALA A 306 12.44 1.49 15.26
N PHE A 307 11.12 1.37 15.03
CA PHE A 307 10.51 0.14 14.54
C PHE A 307 10.97 -0.24 13.12
N SER A 308 11.38 -1.50 12.97
CA SER A 308 11.72 -2.14 11.70
C SER A 308 10.75 -3.27 11.38
N PRO A 309 9.56 -2.95 10.84
CA PRO A 309 8.48 -3.93 10.65
C PRO A 309 8.89 -5.14 9.79
N PHE A 310 9.64 -4.95 8.70
CA PHE A 310 10.04 -6.06 7.85
C PHE A 310 10.96 -7.02 8.61
N ALA A 311 11.97 -6.48 9.29
CA ALA A 311 12.92 -7.26 10.09
C ALA A 311 12.19 -8.06 11.18
N VAL A 312 11.25 -7.42 11.89
CA VAL A 312 10.42 -8.07 12.91
C VAL A 312 9.54 -9.16 12.31
N GLY A 313 8.91 -8.91 11.15
CA GLY A 313 8.07 -9.90 10.46
C GLY A 313 8.84 -11.15 10.04
N ILE A 314 10.02 -10.98 9.45
CA ILE A 314 10.89 -12.10 9.06
C ILE A 314 11.38 -12.90 10.27
N LYS A 315 11.78 -12.23 11.36
CA LYS A 315 12.18 -12.89 12.61
C LYS A 315 11.02 -13.66 13.24
N LEU A 316 9.82 -13.07 13.24
CA LEU A 316 8.61 -13.70 13.76
C LEU A 316 8.27 -14.95 12.97
N LEU A 317 8.27 -14.87 11.64
CA LEU A 317 7.99 -16.00 10.75
C LEU A 317 9.02 -17.13 10.95
N ASP A 318 10.31 -16.81 10.99
CA ASP A 318 11.37 -17.81 11.23
C ASP A 318 11.26 -18.44 12.63
N THR A 319 10.92 -17.66 13.65
CA THR A 319 10.73 -18.15 15.02
C THR A 319 9.56 -19.12 15.10
N ILE A 320 8.41 -18.79 14.49
CA ILE A 320 7.24 -19.67 14.45
C ILE A 320 7.58 -20.97 13.70
N ARG A 321 8.20 -20.86 12.51
CA ARG A 321 8.65 -22.00 11.70
C ARG A 321 9.57 -22.97 12.46
N LYS A 322 10.46 -22.45 13.31
CA LYS A 322 11.40 -23.27 14.10
C LYS A 322 10.80 -23.89 15.35
N THR A 323 9.65 -23.41 15.80
CA THR A 323 9.05 -23.80 17.09
C THR A 323 7.79 -24.65 16.95
N HIS A 324 7.19 -24.70 15.76
CA HIS A 324 5.94 -25.41 15.50
C HIS A 324 6.11 -26.29 14.27
N GLY A 325 5.83 -27.59 14.40
CA GLY A 325 5.91 -28.53 13.28
C GLY A 325 4.73 -28.41 12.32
N GLU A 326 3.66 -27.76 12.77
CA GLU A 326 2.43 -27.47 12.05
C GLU A 326 2.58 -26.31 11.06
N PHE A 327 3.63 -25.50 11.18
CA PHE A 327 3.80 -24.33 10.33
C PHE A 327 4.01 -24.72 8.87
N GLU A 328 3.21 -24.12 8.00
CA GLU A 328 3.30 -24.26 6.54
C GLU A 328 3.41 -22.88 5.89
N ILE A 329 4.15 -22.82 4.78
CA ILE A 329 4.39 -21.60 4.01
C ILE A 329 4.28 -21.95 2.53
N GLU A 330 3.47 -21.18 1.81
CA GLU A 330 3.23 -21.37 0.39
C GLU A 330 4.39 -20.80 -0.44
N PRO A 331 4.82 -21.46 -1.53
CA PRO A 331 5.84 -20.93 -2.43
C PRO A 331 5.48 -19.54 -3.02
N SER A 332 4.20 -19.19 -3.09
CA SER A 332 3.70 -17.87 -3.51
C SER A 332 4.13 -16.74 -2.58
N VAL A 333 4.58 -17.01 -1.35
CA VAL A 333 5.20 -16.01 -0.46
C VAL A 333 6.38 -15.28 -1.14
N THR A 334 7.04 -15.93 -2.11
CA THR A 334 8.11 -15.31 -2.90
C THR A 334 7.64 -14.11 -3.71
N LYS A 335 6.35 -13.99 -4.03
CA LYS A 335 5.77 -12.80 -4.68
C LYS A 335 5.65 -11.63 -3.71
N LEU A 336 5.30 -11.88 -2.44
CA LEU A 336 5.21 -10.86 -1.40
C LEU A 336 6.59 -10.44 -0.89
N ILE A 337 7.45 -11.42 -0.59
CA ILE A 337 8.84 -11.18 -0.15
C ILE A 337 9.72 -10.74 -1.33
N GLY A 338 9.42 -11.11 -2.56
CA GLY A 338 10.19 -10.72 -3.74
C GLY A 338 11.54 -11.44 -3.90
N THR A 339 11.75 -12.55 -3.20
CA THR A 339 12.91 -13.43 -3.33
C THR A 339 12.57 -14.83 -2.79
N ASP A 340 13.29 -15.85 -3.27
CA ASP A 340 13.30 -17.24 -2.81
C ASP A 340 14.26 -17.50 -1.64
N ASN A 341 15.02 -16.50 -1.19
CA ASN A 341 16.07 -16.66 -0.18
C ASN A 341 15.56 -17.26 1.15
N ILE A 342 14.27 -17.09 1.48
CA ILE A 342 13.67 -17.65 2.70
C ILE A 342 13.64 -19.18 2.75
N PHE A 343 13.78 -19.81 1.57
CA PHE A 343 13.80 -21.26 1.40
C PHE A 343 15.22 -21.85 1.32
N ARG A 344 16.27 -21.03 1.50
CA ARG A 344 17.64 -21.54 1.57
C ARG A 344 17.79 -22.49 2.77
N PRO A 345 18.47 -23.64 2.64
CA PRO A 345 18.68 -24.58 3.75
C PRO A 345 19.38 -23.97 4.97
N ASP A 346 20.24 -22.99 4.74
CA ASP A 346 21.02 -22.26 5.74
C ASP A 346 20.40 -20.89 6.10
N PHE A 347 19.12 -20.69 5.81
CA PHE A 347 18.45 -19.42 6.08
C PHE A 347 18.61 -18.96 7.54
N ASN A 348 19.17 -17.76 7.69
CA ASN A 348 19.27 -17.05 8.94
C ASN A 348 18.61 -15.68 8.78
N PRO A 349 17.62 -15.31 9.62
CA PRO A 349 16.88 -14.07 9.43
C PRO A 349 17.76 -12.83 9.59
N ASP A 350 18.71 -12.80 10.53
CA ASP A 350 19.59 -11.65 10.75
C ASP A 350 20.54 -11.43 9.57
N ALA A 351 21.19 -12.50 9.09
CA ALA A 351 22.06 -12.43 7.92
C ALA A 351 21.28 -12.01 6.67
N PHE A 352 20.07 -12.54 6.47
CA PHE A 352 19.20 -12.15 5.36
C PHE A 352 18.79 -10.68 5.41
N ILE A 353 18.44 -10.17 6.59
CA ILE A 353 18.11 -8.75 6.78
C ILE A 353 19.33 -7.87 6.47
N GLU A 354 20.52 -8.26 6.93
CA GLU A 354 21.78 -7.54 6.67
C GLU A 354 22.14 -7.56 5.17
N GLU A 355 22.02 -8.69 4.48
CA GLU A 355 22.25 -8.80 3.03
C GLU A 355 21.37 -7.83 2.22
N GLU A 356 20.10 -7.68 2.59
CA GLU A 356 19.17 -6.81 1.86
C GLU A 356 19.41 -5.32 2.13
N GLN A 357 20.04 -4.94 3.25
CA GLN A 357 20.35 -3.53 3.55
C GLN A 357 21.21 -2.88 2.47
N GLN A 358 22.14 -3.61 1.84
CA GLN A 358 22.95 -3.07 0.76
C GLN A 358 22.09 -2.67 -0.44
N LYS A 359 21.19 -3.56 -0.89
CA LYS A 359 20.29 -3.29 -2.02
C LYS A 359 19.32 -2.15 -1.70
N VAL A 360 18.85 -2.06 -0.46
CA VAL A 360 18.02 -0.96 0.02
C VAL A 360 18.78 0.37 0.01
N ALA A 361 20.04 0.38 0.43
CA ALA A 361 20.88 1.58 0.38
C ALA A 361 21.11 2.06 -1.06
N GLU A 362 21.35 1.13 -1.99
CA GLU A 362 21.44 1.44 -3.43
C GLU A 362 20.12 2.00 -3.98
N TRP A 363 18.98 1.41 -3.60
CA TRP A 363 17.66 1.95 -3.90
C TRP A 363 17.48 3.38 -3.38
N GLN A 364 17.79 3.64 -2.10
CA GLN A 364 17.67 4.97 -1.50
C GLN A 364 18.57 6.01 -2.16
N ALA A 365 19.76 5.62 -2.63
CA ALA A 365 20.63 6.50 -3.39
C ALA A 365 20.02 6.85 -4.76
N LEU A 366 19.41 5.86 -5.43
CA LEU A 366 18.75 6.03 -6.72
C LEU A 366 17.48 6.87 -6.61
N SER A 367 16.66 6.62 -5.59
CA SER A 367 15.33 7.21 -5.41
C SER A 367 15.38 8.73 -5.19
N LYS A 368 16.47 9.26 -4.61
CA LYS A 368 16.70 10.71 -4.39
C LYS A 368 16.50 11.58 -5.63
N LYS A 369 16.73 11.05 -6.83
CA LYS A 369 16.54 11.78 -8.10
C LYS A 369 15.08 12.12 -8.38
N TRP A 370 14.16 11.45 -7.70
CA TRP A 370 12.72 11.53 -7.90
C TRP A 370 12.00 12.21 -6.75
N TYR A 371 12.74 12.70 -5.74
CA TYR A 371 12.13 13.33 -4.58
C TYR A 371 11.51 14.68 -4.95
N LEU A 372 10.28 14.88 -4.50
CA LEU A 372 9.55 16.14 -4.61
C LEU A 372 9.59 16.95 -3.30
N TYR A 373 9.98 16.32 -2.19
CA TYR A 373 9.91 16.85 -0.82
C TYR A 373 11.21 16.67 -0.04
#